data_AF-A0A2A5DGM8-F1
#
_entry.id   AF-A0A2A5DGM8-F1
#
_cell.length_a   1.000
_cell.length_b   1.000
_cell.length_c   1.000
_cell.angle_alpha   90.00
_cell.angle_beta   90.00
_cell.angle_gamma   90.00
#
_symmetry.space_group_name_H-M   'P 1'
#
loop_
_entity.id
_entity.type
_entity.pdbx_description
1 polymer ?
#
loop_
_entity_poly.entity_id
_entity_poly.type
_entity_poly.pdbx_seq_one_letter_code
_entity_poly.pdbx_strand_id
1 'polypeptide(L)'
;MKTVLSILLLCLVLLFSFCAYQITNSEKGENVESVSWLPSTASEISYYKRFSTKAYEFTISETGFLKWAKEKNYKIEPINKVKSNHRYKLLLEKPYPDEYNYEKLEELRKGKAEVYMYYRMVYATKGYYVQDLDPGTSGGYVLLYSTTNNRAYYFWSAN
;
A
#
# COMPACT_ATOMS: atom_id res chain seq x y z
N MET A 1 -26.31 28.24 -31.31
CA MET A 1 -25.28 27.22 -31.60
C MET A 1 -23.90 27.56 -31.00
N LYS A 2 -23.37 28.78 -31.18
CA LYS A 2 -22.04 29.19 -30.63
C LYS A 2 -21.93 29.09 -29.10
N THR A 3 -22.97 29.47 -28.35
CA THR A 3 -22.99 29.40 -26.88
C THR A 3 -22.93 27.97 -26.36
N VAL A 4 -23.69 27.05 -26.96
CA VAL A 4 -23.70 25.63 -26.59
C VAL A 4 -22.33 25.01 -26.85
N LEU A 5 -21.72 25.30 -28.00
CA LEU A 5 -20.36 24.82 -28.32
C LEU A 5 -19.30 25.36 -27.34
N SER A 6 -19.41 26.62 -26.93
CA SER A 6 -18.49 27.23 -25.96
C SER A 6 -18.61 26.61 -24.57
N ILE A 7 -19.83 26.31 -24.12
CA ILE A 7 -20.07 25.61 -22.85
C ILE A 7 -19.51 24.18 -22.91
N LEU A 8 -19.76 23.45 -24.00
CA LEU A 8 -19.21 22.09 -24.17
C LEU A 8 -17.69 22.09 -24.16
N LEU A 9 -17.05 23.06 -24.84
CA LEU A 9 -15.59 23.19 -24.85
C LEU A 9 -15.05 23.50 -23.45
N LEU A 10 -15.71 24.39 -22.69
CA LEU A 10 -15.32 24.69 -21.32
C LEU A 10 -15.44 23.45 -20.41
N CYS A 11 -16.54 22.72 -20.50
CA CYS A 11 -16.72 21.47 -19.76
C CYS A 11 -15.63 20.45 -20.09
N LEU A 12 -15.26 20.33 -21.37
CA LEU A 12 -14.20 19.43 -21.81
C LEU A 12 -12.84 19.83 -21.23
N VAL A 13 -12.50 21.12 -21.26
CA VAL A 13 -11.25 21.65 -20.68
C VAL A 13 -11.20 21.40 -19.17
N LEU A 14 -12.30 21.63 -18.47
CA LEU A 14 -12.40 21.37 -17.02
C LEU A 14 -12.24 19.88 -16.71
N LEU A 15 -12.87 19.01 -17.50
CA LEU A 15 -12.75 17.55 -17.35
C LEU A 15 -11.30 17.10 -17.56
N PHE A 16 -10.64 17.54 -18.64
CA PHE A 16 -9.25 17.20 -18.89
C PHE A 16 -8.31 17.72 -17.80
N SER A 17 -8.53 18.95 -17.34
CA SER A 17 -7.73 19.54 -16.25
C SER A 17 -7.90 18.76 -14.95
N PHE A 18 -9.12 18.34 -14.63
CA PHE A 18 -9.39 17.50 -13.46
C PHE A 18 -8.73 16.13 -13.57
N CYS A 19 -8.84 15.46 -14.73
CA CYS A 19 -8.18 14.18 -14.96
C CYS A 19 -6.64 14.31 -14.86
N ALA A 20 -6.06 15.34 -15.48
CA ALA A 20 -4.63 15.61 -15.41
C ALA A 20 -4.18 15.85 -13.96
N TYR A 21 -4.96 16.61 -13.19
CA TYR A 21 -4.70 16.82 -11.77
C TYR A 21 -4.73 15.52 -10.97
N GLN A 22 -5.74 14.66 -11.16
CA GLN A 22 -5.81 13.37 -10.45
C GLN A 22 -4.62 12.46 -10.77
N ILE A 23 -4.15 12.45 -12.03
CA ILE A 23 -3.03 11.62 -12.47
C ILE A 23 -1.69 12.13 -11.90
N THR A 24 -1.52 13.45 -11.83
CA THR A 24 -0.25 14.09 -11.46
C THR A 24 -0.12 14.34 -9.96
N ASN A 25 -1.23 14.49 -9.25
CA ASN A 25 -1.19 14.79 -7.84
C ASN A 25 -0.92 13.53 -7.02
N SER A 26 0.08 13.60 -6.14
CA SER A 26 0.38 12.57 -5.16
C SER A 26 0.22 13.14 -3.76
N GLU A 27 -0.51 12.43 -2.92
CA GLU A 27 -0.65 12.72 -1.51
C GLU A 27 0.33 11.83 -0.74
N LYS A 28 1.06 12.41 0.23
CA LYS A 28 1.98 11.66 1.09
C LYS A 28 2.03 12.27 2.48
N GLY A 29 2.30 11.44 3.47
CA GLY A 29 2.55 11.85 4.84
C GLY A 29 3.45 10.84 5.54
N GLU A 30 4.34 11.34 6.38
CA GLU A 30 5.23 10.52 7.21
C GLU A 30 4.94 10.83 8.67
N ASN A 31 4.70 9.77 9.45
CA ASN A 31 4.37 9.85 10.87
C ASN A 31 3.21 10.82 11.18
N VAL A 32 2.14 10.77 10.37
CA VAL A 32 0.96 11.60 10.59
C VAL A 32 0.11 11.04 11.74
N GLU A 33 -0.54 11.93 12.49
CA GLU A 33 -1.32 11.55 13.67
C GLU A 33 -2.56 10.72 13.32
N SER A 34 -3.27 11.09 12.24
CA SER A 34 -4.48 10.39 11.81
C SER A 34 -4.77 10.63 10.34
N VAL A 35 -5.55 9.72 9.74
CA VAL A 35 -6.15 9.87 8.42
C VAL A 35 -7.58 9.32 8.45
N SER A 36 -8.49 9.90 7.67
CA SER A 36 -9.93 9.57 7.71
C SER A 36 -10.29 8.15 7.25
N TRP A 37 -9.36 7.44 6.59
CA TRP A 37 -9.59 6.13 5.98
C TRP A 37 -8.95 4.96 6.77
N LEU A 38 -8.23 5.26 7.86
CA LEU A 38 -7.71 4.31 8.83
C LEU A 38 -8.51 4.38 10.14
N PRO A 39 -8.48 3.32 10.97
CA PRO A 39 -9.15 3.37 12.27
C PRO A 39 -8.44 4.37 13.19
N SER A 40 -9.17 4.99 14.11
CA SER A 40 -8.62 5.99 15.05
C SER A 40 -7.57 5.42 16.02
N THR A 41 -7.47 4.09 16.13
CA THR A 41 -6.44 3.38 16.90
C THR A 41 -5.13 3.19 16.15
N ALA A 42 -5.06 3.57 14.86
CA ALA A 42 -3.83 3.55 14.08
C ALA A 42 -2.89 4.68 14.53
N SER A 43 -1.59 4.39 14.58
CA SER A 43 -0.54 5.37 14.90
C SER A 43 0.67 5.17 14.00
N GLU A 44 1.64 6.09 14.08
CA GLU A 44 2.87 6.07 13.27
C GLU A 44 2.60 5.91 11.77
N ILE A 45 1.55 6.59 11.30
CA ILE A 45 1.00 6.40 9.96
C ILE A 45 1.94 7.02 8.94
N SER A 46 2.36 6.23 7.96
CA SER A 46 3.07 6.74 6.79
C SER A 46 2.40 6.25 5.52
N TYR A 47 2.16 7.13 4.57
CA TYR A 47 1.40 6.79 3.37
C TYR A 47 1.86 7.52 2.13
N TYR A 48 1.55 6.91 1.00
CA TYR A 48 1.68 7.46 -0.34
C TYR A 48 0.44 7.06 -1.14
N LYS A 49 -0.16 8.02 -1.83
CA LYS A 49 -1.35 7.83 -2.65
C LYS A 49 -1.24 8.65 -3.92
N ARG A 50 -1.35 7.99 -5.06
CA ARG A 50 -1.56 8.58 -6.39
C ARG A 50 -2.67 7.81 -7.10
N PHE A 51 -3.09 8.29 -8.26
CA PHE A 51 -4.15 7.66 -9.04
C PHE A 51 -3.99 6.13 -9.19
N SER A 52 -2.81 5.68 -9.62
CA SER A 52 -2.55 4.27 -9.94
C SER A 52 -1.98 3.44 -8.79
N THR A 53 -1.69 4.04 -7.63
CA THR A 53 -0.91 3.36 -6.59
C THR A 53 -1.23 3.91 -5.20
N LYS A 54 -1.40 3.02 -4.24
CA LYS A 54 -1.57 3.35 -2.82
C LYS A 54 -0.64 2.47 -2.01
N ALA A 55 0.09 3.06 -1.08
CA ALA A 55 0.86 2.32 -0.10
C ALA A 55 0.75 3.00 1.24
N TYR A 56 0.58 2.23 2.30
CA TYR A 56 0.58 2.79 3.65
C TYR A 56 1.03 1.76 4.68
N GLU A 57 1.65 2.25 5.74
CA GLU A 57 2.02 1.49 6.91
C GLU A 57 1.59 2.22 8.17
N PHE A 58 1.21 1.48 9.19
CA PHE A 58 0.76 2.02 10.47
C PHE A 58 0.86 0.97 11.57
N THR A 59 1.03 1.44 12.79
CA THR A 59 0.99 0.63 14.01
C THR A 59 -0.45 0.48 14.49
N ILE A 60 -0.86 -0.73 14.85
CA ILE A 60 -2.20 -1.06 15.35
C ILE A 60 -2.15 -2.35 16.16
N SER A 61 -2.95 -2.48 17.22
CA SER A 61 -3.06 -3.75 17.96
C SER A 61 -3.65 -4.86 17.10
N GLU A 62 -3.36 -6.12 17.42
CA GLU A 62 -3.86 -7.27 16.66
C GLU A 62 -5.40 -7.31 16.62
N THR A 63 -6.03 -7.11 17.78
CA THR A 63 -7.50 -7.03 17.87
C THR A 63 -8.04 -5.85 17.05
N GLY A 64 -7.36 -4.70 17.07
CA GLY A 64 -7.72 -3.53 16.28
C GLY A 64 -7.61 -3.81 14.77
N PHE A 65 -6.54 -4.49 14.36
CA PHE A 65 -6.32 -4.90 12.98
C PHE A 65 -7.39 -5.86 12.50
N LEU A 66 -7.69 -6.92 13.26
CA LEU A 66 -8.72 -7.90 12.90
C LEU A 66 -10.10 -7.26 12.76
N LYS A 67 -10.45 -6.35 13.68
CA LYS A 67 -11.69 -5.58 13.61
C LYS A 67 -11.74 -4.72 12.34
N TRP A 68 -10.70 -3.92 12.11
CA TRP A 68 -10.61 -3.05 10.93
C TRP A 68 -10.65 -3.84 9.62
N ALA A 69 -9.92 -4.95 9.54
CA ALA A 69 -9.88 -5.79 8.36
C ALA A 69 -11.26 -6.41 8.06
N LYS A 70 -11.99 -6.83 9.09
CA LYS A 70 -13.37 -7.31 8.97
C LYS A 70 -14.32 -6.20 8.49
N GLU A 71 -14.22 -4.99 9.04
CA GLU A 71 -15.02 -3.83 8.61
C GLU A 71 -14.77 -3.45 7.14
N LYS A 72 -13.54 -3.64 6.66
CA LYS A 72 -13.16 -3.45 5.25
C LYS A 72 -13.46 -4.65 4.35
N ASN A 73 -14.05 -5.73 4.89
CA ASN A 73 -14.32 -6.99 4.20
C ASN A 73 -13.07 -7.65 3.58
N TYR A 74 -11.90 -7.47 4.21
CA TYR A 74 -10.70 -8.19 3.79
C TYR A 74 -10.76 -9.65 4.24
N LYS A 75 -10.50 -10.57 3.30
CA LYS A 75 -10.40 -12.01 3.56
C LYS A 75 -8.99 -12.36 4.04
N ILE A 76 -8.63 -11.87 5.23
CA ILE A 76 -7.32 -12.11 5.83
C ILE A 76 -7.16 -13.55 6.31
N GLU A 77 -5.99 -14.11 6.10
CA GLU A 77 -5.62 -15.47 6.52
C GLU A 77 -4.38 -15.44 7.41
N PRO A 78 -4.26 -16.35 8.40
CA PRO A 78 -3.03 -16.49 9.17
C PRO A 78 -1.82 -16.83 8.29
N ILE A 79 -0.68 -16.24 8.60
CA ILE A 79 0.58 -16.50 7.90
C ILE A 79 1.09 -17.91 8.27
N ASN A 80 1.09 -18.83 7.30
CA ASN A 80 1.60 -20.20 7.43
C ASN A 80 2.96 -20.43 6.74
N LYS A 81 3.40 -19.46 5.93
CA LYS A 81 4.67 -19.40 5.20
C LYS A 81 5.07 -17.93 5.11
N VAL A 82 6.36 -17.63 4.96
CA VAL A 82 6.85 -16.25 4.80
C VAL A 82 6.02 -15.51 3.74
N LYS A 83 5.46 -14.36 4.12
CA LYS A 83 4.72 -13.45 3.22
C LYS A 83 5.47 -12.13 3.09
N SER A 84 5.25 -11.43 1.98
CA SER A 84 5.89 -10.15 1.71
C SER A 84 4.90 -9.09 1.24
N ASN A 85 5.19 -7.83 1.53
CA ASN A 85 4.47 -6.68 0.99
C ASN A 85 5.43 -5.53 0.65
N HIS A 86 5.00 -4.61 -0.21
CA HIS A 86 5.72 -3.38 -0.52
C HIS A 86 5.61 -2.37 0.62
N ARG A 87 6.71 -1.68 0.92
CA ARG A 87 6.75 -0.58 1.88
C ARG A 87 6.47 0.75 1.19
N TYR A 88 5.83 1.71 1.87
CA TYR A 88 5.56 3.04 1.29
C TYR A 88 6.83 3.76 0.78
N LYS A 89 7.95 3.62 1.50
CA LYS A 89 9.24 4.25 1.13
C LYS A 89 9.70 3.89 -0.29
N LEU A 90 9.25 2.75 -0.82
CA LEU A 90 9.55 2.35 -2.19
C LEU A 90 9.10 3.36 -3.24
N LEU A 91 8.04 4.10 -2.95
CA LEU A 91 7.40 5.03 -3.87
C LEU A 91 7.96 6.47 -3.75
N LEU A 92 8.82 6.73 -2.76
CA LEU A 92 9.35 8.08 -2.48
C LEU A 92 10.78 8.31 -3.01
N GLU A 93 11.57 7.26 -3.18
CA GLU A 93 12.98 7.36 -3.57
C GLU A 93 13.22 7.11 -5.08
N LYS A 94 14.04 7.99 -5.72
CA LYS A 94 14.57 7.93 -7.11
C LYS A 94 15.36 6.63 -7.42
N PRO A 95 15.69 6.29 -8.70
CA PRO A 95 16.09 4.94 -9.08
C PRO A 95 17.41 4.47 -8.45
N TYR A 96 17.50 3.15 -8.31
CA TYR A 96 18.34 2.38 -7.41
C TYR A 96 19.84 2.32 -7.76
N PRO A 97 20.72 2.06 -6.77
CA PRO A 97 21.98 1.34 -6.98
C PRO A 97 21.73 -0.17 -7.16
N ASP A 98 22.50 -0.81 -8.05
CA ASP A 98 22.22 -2.12 -8.70
C ASP A 98 22.38 -3.40 -7.84
N GLU A 99 22.74 -3.33 -6.56
CA GLU A 99 23.14 -4.54 -5.82
C GLU A 99 21.99 -5.21 -5.05
N TYR A 100 21.30 -6.13 -5.73
CA TYR A 100 20.47 -7.16 -5.09
C TYR A 100 21.34 -8.32 -4.58
N ASN A 101 21.49 -8.49 -3.25
CA ASN A 101 22.07 -9.72 -2.70
C ASN A 101 20.99 -10.82 -2.55
N TYR A 102 21.00 -11.77 -3.48
CA TYR A 102 20.07 -12.90 -3.55
C TYR A 102 20.32 -13.99 -2.50
N GLU A 103 21.56 -14.17 -2.04
CA GLU A 103 21.91 -15.21 -1.06
C GLU A 103 21.21 -14.96 0.28
N LYS A 104 21.10 -13.69 0.68
CA LYS A 104 20.41 -13.29 1.92
C LYS A 104 18.90 -13.54 1.87
N LEU A 105 18.28 -13.52 0.69
CA LEU A 105 16.86 -13.86 0.51
C LEU A 105 16.58 -15.34 0.77
N GLU A 106 17.50 -16.24 0.38
CA GLU A 106 17.33 -17.68 0.60
C GLU A 106 17.52 -18.08 2.08
N GLU A 107 18.37 -17.41 2.83
CA GLU A 107 18.45 -17.61 4.29
C GLU A 107 17.13 -17.23 5.00
N LEU A 108 16.43 -16.21 4.49
CA LEU A 108 15.13 -15.78 5.01
C LEU A 108 14.01 -16.79 4.72
N ARG A 109 14.01 -17.41 3.52
CA ARG A 109 13.09 -18.50 3.18
C ARG A 109 13.26 -19.72 4.09
N LYS A 110 14.44 -19.91 4.66
CA LYS A 110 14.77 -21.00 5.59
C LYS A 110 14.35 -20.73 7.05
N GLY A 111 13.63 -19.63 7.33
CA GLY A 111 12.76 -19.52 8.52
C GLY A 111 13.42 -19.08 9.84
N LYS A 112 14.64 -18.54 9.83
CA LYS A 112 15.35 -18.12 11.07
C LYS A 112 15.15 -16.63 11.45
N ALA A 113 13.99 -16.05 11.12
CA ALA A 113 13.90 -14.63 10.85
C ALA A 113 12.52 -14.02 11.14
N GLU A 114 12.38 -13.10 12.12
CA GLU A 114 11.07 -12.64 12.61
C GLU A 114 10.42 -11.50 11.79
N VAL A 115 11.14 -10.44 11.37
CA VAL A 115 10.70 -9.45 10.36
C VAL A 115 11.94 -8.83 9.71
N TYR A 116 11.99 -8.75 8.38
CA TYR A 116 13.12 -8.16 7.65
C TYR A 116 12.61 -7.09 6.70
N MET A 117 13.31 -5.96 6.70
CA MET A 117 13.13 -4.90 5.72
C MET A 117 14.26 -5.04 4.71
N TYR A 118 14.03 -5.82 3.65
CA TYR A 118 15.03 -5.92 2.58
C TYR A 118 14.78 -4.78 1.61
N TYR A 119 15.45 -3.66 1.93
CA TYR A 119 15.45 -2.31 1.34
C TYR A 119 14.11 -1.66 0.98
N ARG A 120 13.08 -2.37 0.50
CA ARG A 120 11.76 -1.83 0.11
C ARG A 120 10.59 -2.81 0.25
N MET A 121 10.87 -4.08 0.58
CA MET A 121 9.87 -5.10 0.91
C MET A 121 9.89 -5.42 2.39
N VAL A 122 8.71 -5.71 2.94
CA VAL A 122 8.54 -6.18 4.31
C VAL A 122 8.15 -7.63 4.27
N TYR A 123 8.84 -8.46 5.05
CA TYR A 123 8.55 -9.88 5.19
C TYR A 123 8.05 -10.18 6.60
N ALA A 124 7.03 -11.02 6.72
CA ALA A 124 6.58 -11.53 8.01
C ALA A 124 6.43 -13.05 8.00
N THR A 125 6.81 -13.66 9.12
CA THR A 125 6.62 -15.09 9.40
C THR A 125 5.41 -15.37 10.28
N LYS A 126 4.85 -14.34 10.93
CA LYS A 126 3.68 -14.42 11.81
C LYS A 126 2.75 -13.23 11.61
N GLY A 127 1.45 -13.48 11.77
CA GLY A 127 0.38 -12.48 11.66
C GLY A 127 -0.64 -12.86 10.59
N TYR A 128 -1.10 -11.87 9.82
CA TYR A 128 -2.19 -12.04 8.86
C TYR A 128 -1.82 -11.49 7.49
N TYR A 129 -2.36 -12.10 6.44
CA TYR A 129 -2.10 -11.73 5.07
C TYR A 129 -3.35 -11.89 4.21
N VAL A 130 -3.51 -10.99 3.25
CA VAL A 130 -4.42 -11.17 2.11
C VAL A 130 -3.77 -10.59 0.88
N GLN A 131 -4.03 -11.25 -0.24
CA GLN A 131 -3.67 -10.78 -1.55
C GLN A 131 -4.83 -11.03 -2.49
N ASP A 132 -5.21 -10.01 -3.21
CA ASP A 132 -6.28 -10.04 -4.20
C ASP A 132 -5.74 -9.32 -5.43
N LEU A 133 -5.20 -10.12 -6.36
CA LEU A 133 -4.60 -9.63 -7.60
C LEU A 133 -5.55 -9.93 -8.75
N ASP A 134 -5.70 -8.95 -9.65
CA ASP A 134 -6.38 -9.15 -10.91
C ASP A 134 -5.49 -10.01 -11.83
N PRO A 135 -5.95 -11.21 -12.23
CA PRO A 135 -5.17 -12.11 -13.08
C PRO A 135 -4.94 -11.56 -14.49
N GLY A 136 -5.73 -10.59 -14.94
CA GLY A 136 -5.61 -9.98 -16.26
C GLY A 136 -4.69 -8.76 -16.32
N THR A 137 -4.51 -8.04 -15.20
CA THR A 137 -3.86 -6.71 -15.23
C THR A 137 -2.64 -6.60 -14.32
N SER A 138 -2.34 -7.61 -13.49
CA SER A 138 -1.32 -7.50 -12.41
C SER A 138 -1.61 -6.37 -11.41
N GLY A 139 -2.82 -5.79 -11.46
CA GLY A 139 -3.36 -4.86 -10.47
C GLY A 139 -3.91 -5.61 -9.25
N GLY A 140 -4.38 -4.86 -8.26
CA GLY A 140 -4.95 -5.42 -7.04
C GLY A 140 -4.22 -4.95 -5.79
N TYR A 141 -4.44 -5.62 -4.65
CA TYR A 141 -3.86 -5.25 -3.37
C TYR A 141 -3.22 -6.40 -2.61
N VAL A 142 -2.33 -6.01 -1.71
CA VAL A 142 -1.73 -6.86 -0.69
C VAL A 142 -1.86 -6.14 0.65
N LEU A 143 -2.35 -6.84 1.65
CA LEU A 143 -2.37 -6.38 3.04
C LEU A 143 -1.64 -7.41 3.90
N LEU A 144 -0.70 -6.93 4.69
CA LEU A 144 0.14 -7.71 5.57
C LEU A 144 0.10 -7.09 6.96
N TYR A 145 -0.18 -7.89 7.98
CA TYR A 145 -0.03 -7.51 9.37
C TYR A 145 0.97 -8.42 10.06
N SER A 146 1.96 -7.84 10.74
CA SER A 146 2.93 -8.58 11.53
C SER A 146 2.62 -8.44 13.02
N THR A 147 2.40 -9.58 13.67
CA THR A 147 2.20 -9.64 15.13
C THR A 147 3.50 -9.38 15.90
N THR A 148 4.66 -9.50 15.26
CA THR A 148 5.97 -9.27 15.89
C THR A 148 6.16 -7.80 16.29
N ASN A 149 5.67 -6.87 15.46
CA ASN A 149 5.84 -5.43 15.66
C ASN A 149 4.52 -4.65 15.63
N ASN A 150 3.38 -5.34 15.63
CA ASN A 150 2.04 -4.74 15.59
C ASN A 150 1.88 -3.73 14.45
N ARG A 151 2.45 -4.05 13.27
CA ARG A 151 2.48 -3.14 12.12
C ARG A 151 1.75 -3.75 10.93
N ALA A 152 0.86 -2.95 10.35
CA ALA A 152 0.15 -3.24 9.12
C ALA A 152 0.83 -2.53 7.93
N TYR A 153 0.84 -3.21 6.79
CA TYR A 153 1.38 -2.73 5.53
C TYR A 153 0.37 -3.03 4.44
N TYR A 154 -0.02 -2.02 3.69
CA TYR A 154 -0.92 -2.14 2.56
C TYR A 154 -0.25 -1.62 1.30
N PHE A 155 -0.48 -2.32 0.20
CA PHE A 155 -0.11 -1.89 -1.13
C PHE A 155 -1.26 -2.18 -2.09
N TRP A 156 -1.54 -1.25 -3.00
CA TRP A 156 -2.46 -1.44 -4.11
C TRP A 156 -1.91 -0.78 -5.37
N SER A 157 -2.11 -1.44 -6.51
CA SER A 157 -1.78 -0.92 -7.84
C SER A 157 -2.95 -1.12 -8.81
N ALA A 158 -3.10 -0.16 -9.73
CA ALA A 158 -4.10 -0.17 -10.81
C ALA A 158 -3.55 -0.70 -12.14
N ASN A 159 -2.41 -1.42 -12.13
CA ASN A 159 -1.82 -2.02 -13.34
C ASN A 159 -2.87 -2.72 -14.18
#